data_AF-A0A955QUL1-F1
#
_entry.id   AF-A0A955QUL1-F1
#
_cell.length_a   1.000
_cell.length_b   1.000
_cell.length_c   1.000
_cell.angle_alpha   90.00
_cell.angle_beta   90.00
_cell.angle_gamma   90.00
#
_symmetry.space_group_name_H-M   'P 1'
#
loop_
_entity.id
_entity.type
_entity.pdbx_description
1 polymer ?
#
loop_
_entity_poly.entity_id
_entity_poly.type
_entity_poly.pdbx_seq_one_letter_code
_entity_poly.pdbx_strand_id
1 'polypeptide(L)'
;MAPQIQKPLLIPVVTPPPFSHAQPRIKLPEEPDEFDDREVEAFYDWRNDMFFRRFDMTGKGAVDYMTARRTYKVWLDDYGTPSVITVADPLFYWIDLNGNGKFEQELGEMWLDSFEDGPTGNEKPYDNSDLQQAPSQIPSWSAPKPRTEGGQ
;
A
#
# COMPACT_ATOMS: atom_id res chain seq x y z
N MET A 1 -70.20 -15.83 12.53
CA MET A 1 -68.78 -15.87 12.10
C MET A 1 -68.35 -14.43 11.86
N ALA A 2 -67.41 -13.91 12.64
CA ALA A 2 -66.86 -12.57 12.48
C ALA A 2 -65.37 -12.67 12.11
N PRO A 3 -64.86 -11.89 11.16
CA PRO A 3 -63.45 -11.95 10.78
C PRO A 3 -62.59 -11.13 11.76
N GLN A 4 -61.52 -11.75 12.27
CA GLN A 4 -60.47 -11.10 13.05
C GLN A 4 -59.55 -10.30 12.11
N ILE A 5 -59.38 -9.00 12.38
CA ILE A 5 -58.47 -8.12 11.64
C ILE A 5 -57.09 -8.19 12.31
N GLN A 6 -56.09 -8.69 11.58
CA GLN A 6 -54.70 -8.78 12.03
C GLN A 6 -54.00 -7.44 11.80
N LYS A 7 -53.54 -6.78 12.86
CA LYS A 7 -52.73 -5.55 12.77
C LYS A 7 -51.29 -5.90 12.32
N PRO A 8 -50.69 -5.17 11.37
CA PRO A 8 -49.31 -5.40 10.98
C PRO A 8 -48.34 -4.88 12.05
N LEU A 9 -47.38 -5.70 12.45
CA LEU A 9 -46.24 -5.28 13.27
C LEU A 9 -45.29 -4.43 12.41
N LEU A 10 -45.07 -3.18 12.81
CA LEU A 10 -43.99 -2.35 12.29
C LEU A 10 -42.67 -2.80 12.94
N ILE A 11 -41.77 -3.36 12.15
CA ILE A 11 -40.40 -3.69 12.58
C ILE A 11 -39.56 -2.42 12.39
N PRO A 12 -38.95 -1.85 13.43
CA PRO A 12 -38.04 -0.73 13.26
C PRO A 12 -36.80 -1.20 12.51
N VAL A 13 -36.56 -0.64 11.32
CA VAL A 13 -35.30 -0.78 10.59
C VAL A 13 -34.27 0.05 11.34
N VAL A 14 -33.40 -0.62 12.11
CA VAL A 14 -32.23 0.00 12.69
C VAL A 14 -31.18 0.13 11.58
N THR A 15 -31.08 1.31 10.97
CA THR A 15 -29.92 1.66 10.15
C THR A 15 -28.69 1.75 11.05
N PRO A 16 -27.62 0.96 10.82
CA PRO A 16 -26.39 1.12 11.56
C PRO A 16 -25.79 2.51 11.26
N PRO A 17 -25.13 3.15 12.24
CA PRO A 17 -24.46 4.41 12.02
C PRO A 17 -23.35 4.25 10.97
N PRO A 18 -23.01 5.32 10.22
CA PRO A 18 -21.84 5.30 9.36
C PRO A 18 -20.63 5.00 10.24
N PHE A 19 -19.88 3.99 9.85
CA PHE A 19 -18.71 3.53 10.57
C PHE A 19 -17.71 4.66 10.83
N SER A 20 -17.74 5.26 12.02
CA SER A 20 -16.58 5.94 12.58
C SER A 20 -15.63 4.88 13.13
N HIS A 21 -14.91 4.19 12.25
CA HIS A 21 -13.71 3.48 12.67
C HIS A 21 -12.64 4.55 12.91
N ALA A 22 -12.61 5.12 14.11
CA ALA A 22 -11.35 5.59 14.63
C ALA A 22 -10.48 4.33 14.75
N GLN A 23 -9.72 4.00 13.69
CA GLN A 23 -8.76 2.92 13.72
C GLN A 23 -7.87 3.15 14.95
N PRO A 24 -7.63 2.12 15.79
CA PRO A 24 -6.63 2.21 16.83
C PRO A 24 -5.35 2.76 16.19
N ARG A 25 -4.69 3.74 16.82
CA ARG A 25 -3.35 4.14 16.38
C ARG A 25 -2.41 2.97 16.64
N ILE A 26 -2.31 2.08 15.66
CA ILE A 26 -1.36 0.97 15.64
C ILE A 26 0.01 1.62 15.61
N LYS A 27 0.84 1.30 16.61
CA LYS A 27 2.24 1.69 16.59
C LYS A 27 2.94 0.80 15.56
N LEU A 28 3.47 1.41 14.50
CA LEU A 28 4.21 0.66 13.49
C LEU A 28 5.46 0.02 14.11
N PRO A 29 5.80 -1.22 13.74
CA PRO A 29 7.08 -1.84 14.09
C PRO A 29 8.24 -1.04 13.53
N GLU A 30 9.39 -1.11 14.20
CA GLU A 30 10.65 -0.65 13.63
C GLU A 30 11.14 -1.65 12.59
N GLU A 31 11.72 -1.13 11.51
CA GLU A 31 12.30 -1.99 10.50
C GLU A 31 13.57 -2.68 11.02
N PRO A 32 13.71 -4.01 10.82
CA PRO A 32 14.95 -4.69 11.13
C PRO A 32 16.17 -4.14 10.39
N ASP A 33 17.34 -4.23 11.02
CA ASP A 33 18.62 -3.83 10.44
C ASP A 33 18.95 -4.64 9.17
N GLU A 34 19.91 -4.16 8.39
CA GLU A 34 20.43 -4.88 7.22
C GLU A 34 21.02 -6.24 7.67
N PHE A 35 20.72 -7.31 6.92
CA PHE A 35 21.13 -8.69 7.20
C PHE A 35 20.54 -9.34 8.47
N ASP A 36 19.43 -8.81 8.99
CA ASP A 36 18.67 -9.48 10.06
C ASP A 36 18.08 -10.81 9.56
N ASP A 37 18.14 -11.86 10.38
CA ASP A 37 17.63 -13.21 10.04
C ASP A 37 16.12 -13.25 9.74
N ARG A 38 15.37 -12.23 10.20
CA ARG A 38 13.94 -12.08 9.90
C ARG A 38 13.69 -11.59 8.47
N GLU A 39 14.71 -11.05 7.79
CA GLU A 39 14.59 -10.64 6.39
C GLU A 39 14.47 -11.89 5.51
N VAL A 40 13.31 -12.00 4.86
CA VAL A 40 13.00 -13.08 3.93
C VAL A 40 13.49 -12.74 2.53
N GLU A 41 13.33 -11.47 2.12
CA GLU A 41 13.63 -11.02 0.77
C GLU A 41 13.84 -9.49 0.74
N ALA A 42 14.79 -9.03 -0.08
CA ALA A 42 14.95 -7.64 -0.45
C ALA A 42 15.14 -7.52 -1.97
N PHE A 43 14.42 -6.59 -2.61
CA PHE A 43 14.45 -6.44 -4.06
C PHE A 43 14.10 -5.03 -4.53
N TYR A 44 14.60 -4.68 -5.71
CA TYR A 44 14.26 -3.44 -6.42
C TYR A 44 13.20 -3.67 -7.49
N ASP A 45 12.14 -2.86 -7.47
CA ASP A 45 11.14 -2.81 -8.53
C ASP A 45 11.35 -1.59 -9.42
N TRP A 46 11.90 -1.83 -10.61
CA TRP A 46 12.15 -0.81 -11.62
C TRP A 46 10.88 -0.13 -12.16
N ARG A 47 9.70 -0.74 -12.03
CA ARG A 47 8.44 -0.12 -12.51
C ARG A 47 7.98 1.00 -11.59
N ASN A 48 8.21 0.83 -10.29
CA ASN A 48 7.81 1.77 -9.26
C ASN A 48 8.98 2.61 -8.75
N ASP A 49 10.21 2.28 -9.16
CA ASP A 49 11.45 2.87 -8.69
C ASP A 49 11.61 2.81 -7.15
N MET A 50 11.16 1.71 -6.56
CA MET A 50 11.17 1.47 -5.12
C MET A 50 11.95 0.22 -4.75
N PHE A 51 12.60 0.27 -3.59
CA PHE A 51 13.28 -0.86 -2.99
C PHE A 51 12.44 -1.42 -1.84
N PHE A 52 12.14 -2.71 -1.91
CA PHE A 52 11.28 -3.42 -0.97
C PHE A 52 12.11 -4.33 -0.07
N ARG A 53 11.73 -4.41 1.20
CA ARG A 53 12.22 -5.42 2.15
C ARG A 53 11.02 -6.13 2.77
N ARG A 54 11.11 -7.45 2.89
CA ARG A 54 10.06 -8.35 3.42
C ARG A 54 10.59 -9.13 4.60
N PHE A 55 9.79 -9.20 5.66
CA PHE A 55 10.19 -9.78 6.92
C PHE A 55 9.15 -10.77 7.46
N ASP A 56 9.65 -11.81 8.12
CA ASP A 56 8.88 -12.69 9.01
C ASP A 56 9.19 -12.30 10.45
N MET A 57 8.44 -11.35 10.99
CA MET A 57 8.65 -10.80 12.33
C MET A 57 8.16 -11.75 13.42
N THR A 58 7.20 -12.63 13.11
CA THR A 58 6.63 -13.58 14.06
C THR A 58 7.29 -14.96 14.06
N GLY A 59 8.14 -15.25 13.07
CA GLY A 59 8.82 -16.54 12.91
C GLY A 59 7.88 -17.66 12.46
N LYS A 60 6.80 -17.34 11.75
CA LYS A 60 5.77 -18.30 11.32
C LYS A 60 6.02 -18.87 9.93
N GLY A 61 7.10 -18.48 9.27
CA GLY A 61 7.45 -18.88 7.91
C GLY A 61 6.65 -18.13 6.85
N ALA A 62 6.04 -16.99 7.18
CA ALA A 62 5.28 -16.15 6.26
C ALA A 62 5.69 -14.69 6.46
N VAL A 63 5.68 -13.91 5.38
CA VAL A 63 5.95 -12.48 5.45
C VAL A 63 4.76 -11.80 6.12
N ASP A 64 5.00 -11.17 7.26
CA ASP A 64 3.99 -10.45 8.05
C ASP A 64 4.29 -8.94 8.18
N TYR A 65 5.44 -8.51 7.66
CA TYR A 65 5.85 -7.12 7.64
C TYR A 65 6.65 -6.81 6.38
N MET A 66 6.36 -5.70 5.72
CA MET A 66 7.05 -5.26 4.51
C MET A 66 7.21 -3.75 4.52
N THR A 67 8.31 -3.28 3.94
CA THR A 67 8.59 -1.86 3.80
C THR A 67 9.01 -1.54 2.37
N ALA A 68 8.83 -0.28 1.97
CA ALA A 68 9.34 0.21 0.70
C ALA A 68 9.98 1.59 0.83
N ARG A 69 11.17 1.74 0.24
CA ARG A 69 11.95 2.98 0.20
C ARG A 69 11.98 3.57 -1.19
N ARG A 70 12.11 4.90 -1.24
CA ARG A 70 12.49 5.59 -2.48
C ARG A 70 13.91 5.22 -2.87
N THR A 71 14.09 4.92 -4.14
CA THR A 71 15.40 4.71 -4.72
C THR A 71 16.05 6.06 -5.00
N TYR A 72 17.28 6.25 -4.51
CA TYR A 72 18.08 7.43 -4.83
C TYR A 72 18.89 7.21 -6.11
N LYS A 73 19.52 6.03 -6.23
CA LYS A 73 20.35 5.69 -7.39
C LYS A 73 20.36 4.19 -7.59
N VAL A 74 20.26 3.78 -8.85
CA VAL A 74 20.47 2.40 -9.28
C VAL A 74 21.55 2.35 -10.36
N TRP A 75 22.37 1.30 -10.33
CA TRP A 75 23.27 0.94 -11.42
C TRP A 75 23.38 -0.57 -11.52
N LEU A 76 23.84 -1.07 -12.65
CA LEU A 76 24.12 -2.50 -12.82
C LEU A 76 25.60 -2.76 -12.52
N ASP A 77 25.89 -3.85 -11.83
CA ASP A 77 27.24 -4.38 -11.74
C ASP A 77 27.70 -5.01 -13.07
N ASP A 78 28.93 -5.54 -13.08
CA ASP A 78 29.53 -6.19 -14.26
C ASP A 78 28.74 -7.42 -14.77
N TYR A 79 27.82 -7.96 -13.96
CA TYR A 79 26.99 -9.13 -14.26
C TYR A 79 25.53 -8.78 -14.56
N GLY A 80 25.17 -7.49 -14.55
CA GLY A 80 23.80 -7.03 -14.77
C GLY A 80 22.92 -7.06 -13.52
N THR A 81 23.49 -7.23 -12.33
CA THR A 81 22.76 -7.19 -11.06
C THR A 81 22.53 -5.75 -10.62
N PRO A 82 21.30 -5.35 -10.26
CA PRO A 82 21.04 -4.00 -9.76
C PRO A 82 21.68 -3.80 -8.38
N SER A 83 22.55 -2.80 -8.29
CA SER A 83 23.02 -2.20 -7.04
C SER A 83 22.21 -0.93 -6.78
N VAL A 84 21.66 -0.81 -5.57
CA VAL A 84 20.67 0.22 -5.23
C VAL A 84 21.10 1.01 -4.00
N ILE A 85 21.02 2.33 -4.09
CA ILE A 85 21.10 3.25 -2.95
C ILE A 85 19.71 3.79 -2.73
N THR A 86 19.22 3.72 -1.49
CA THR A 86 17.90 4.20 -1.09
C THR A 86 18.00 5.43 -0.19
N VAL A 87 16.87 6.09 0.04
CA VAL A 87 16.69 6.96 1.21
C VAL A 87 16.78 6.12 2.49
N ALA A 88 17.11 6.74 3.63
CA ALA A 88 17.34 6.04 4.89
C ALA A 88 16.07 5.33 5.40
N ASP A 89 14.99 6.09 5.56
CA ASP A 89 13.74 5.60 6.15
C ASP A 89 12.71 5.18 5.09
N PRO A 90 11.87 4.17 5.37
CA PRO A 90 10.80 3.75 4.46
C PRO A 90 9.72 4.80 4.26
N LEU A 91 9.23 4.88 3.02
CA LEU A 91 8.06 5.65 2.64
C LEU A 91 6.76 4.90 2.98
N PHE A 92 6.76 3.59 2.76
CA PHE A 92 5.60 2.74 2.98
C PHE A 92 5.90 1.58 3.92
N TYR A 93 4.86 1.21 4.67
CA TYR A 93 4.85 0.10 5.61
C TYR A 93 3.61 -0.74 5.38
N TRP A 94 3.76 -2.06 5.38
CA TRP A 94 2.66 -3.01 5.39
C TRP A 94 2.78 -3.95 6.58
N ILE A 95 1.66 -4.20 7.26
CA ILE A 95 1.59 -5.08 8.42
C ILE A 95 0.43 -6.05 8.21
N ASP A 96 0.70 -7.34 8.21
CA ASP A 96 -0.33 -8.38 8.22
C ASP A 96 -0.98 -8.43 9.61
N LEU A 97 -2.15 -7.82 9.74
CA LEU A 97 -2.86 -7.71 11.02
C LEU A 97 -3.61 -9.00 11.37
N ASN A 98 -3.91 -9.84 10.39
CA ASN A 98 -4.72 -11.05 10.58
C ASN A 98 -3.88 -12.34 10.53
N GLY A 99 -2.62 -12.26 10.15
CA GLY A 99 -1.65 -13.35 10.11
C GLY A 99 -1.89 -14.34 8.96
N ASN A 100 -2.52 -13.93 7.87
CA ASN A 100 -2.83 -14.79 6.72
C ASN A 100 -1.71 -14.83 5.66
N GLY A 101 -0.63 -14.08 5.86
CA GLY A 101 0.51 -13.95 4.95
C GLY A 101 0.24 -13.09 3.71
N LYS A 102 -0.79 -12.25 3.75
CA LYS A 102 -1.17 -11.32 2.68
C LYS A 102 -1.38 -9.94 3.28
N PHE A 103 -1.08 -8.94 2.47
CA PHE A 103 -1.37 -7.55 2.79
C PHE A 103 -2.67 -7.12 2.10
N GLU A 104 -3.66 -6.78 2.89
CA GLU A 104 -5.00 -6.43 2.47
C GLU A 104 -5.24 -4.93 2.72
N GLN A 105 -5.12 -4.14 1.66
CA GLN A 105 -5.28 -2.69 1.77
C GLN A 105 -6.65 -2.28 2.33
N GLU A 106 -7.71 -3.01 2.00
CA GLU A 106 -9.07 -2.76 2.50
C GLU A 106 -9.18 -2.91 4.03
N LEU A 107 -8.26 -3.66 4.64
CA LEU A 107 -8.16 -3.81 6.10
C LEU A 107 -7.30 -2.73 6.76
N GLY A 108 -6.77 -1.78 5.99
CA GLY A 108 -5.92 -0.72 6.49
C GLY A 108 -4.52 -1.20 6.88
N GLU A 109 -4.02 -2.23 6.20
CA GLU A 109 -2.71 -2.84 6.46
C GLU A 109 -1.54 -2.11 5.79
N MET A 110 -1.76 -0.87 5.33
CA MET A 110 -0.75 -0.07 4.66
C MET A 110 -0.69 1.34 5.24
N TRP A 111 0.52 1.82 5.50
CA TRP A 111 0.80 3.15 6.01
C TRP A 111 1.82 3.87 5.15
N LEU A 112 1.68 5.19 5.09
CA LEU A 112 2.54 6.14 4.41
C LEU A 112 3.20 7.05 5.44
N ASP A 113 4.52 7.08 5.45
CA ASP A 113 5.32 8.10 6.14
C ASP A 113 5.72 9.17 5.11
N SER A 114 5.01 10.29 5.11
CA SER A 114 5.30 11.38 4.17
C SER A 114 6.57 12.16 4.49
N PHE A 115 7.09 12.03 5.72
CA PHE A 115 8.28 12.72 6.17
C PHE A 115 9.55 11.87 6.02
N GLU A 116 9.40 10.56 5.85
CA GLU A 116 10.49 9.58 5.80
C GLU A 116 11.42 9.78 7.01
N ASP A 117 10.83 9.77 8.20
CA ASP A 117 11.53 9.89 9.49
C ASP A 117 11.38 8.63 10.37
N GLY A 118 10.83 7.56 9.79
CA GLY A 118 10.64 6.28 10.46
C GLY A 118 9.32 6.23 11.25
N PRO A 119 9.11 5.20 12.07
CA PRO A 119 7.87 5.05 12.85
C PRO A 119 7.84 6.01 14.06
N THR A 120 7.60 7.29 13.80
CA THR A 120 7.49 8.36 14.82
C THR A 120 6.06 8.55 15.33
N GLY A 121 5.08 7.91 14.69
CA GLY A 121 3.65 8.05 14.94
C GLY A 121 2.99 9.18 14.15
N ASN A 122 3.71 9.79 13.19
CA ASN A 122 3.17 10.77 12.25
C ASN A 122 2.57 10.09 10.99
N GLU A 123 2.85 8.79 10.84
CA GLU A 123 2.48 7.98 9.68
C GLU A 123 0.95 7.87 9.56
N LYS A 124 0.48 7.83 8.31
CA LYS A 124 -0.95 7.83 8.02
C LYS A 124 -1.34 6.53 7.33
N PRO A 125 -2.53 5.97 7.64
CA PRO A 125 -3.09 4.91 6.82
C PRO A 125 -3.13 5.36 5.35
N TYR A 126 -2.69 4.50 4.45
CA TYR A 126 -2.66 4.79 3.03
C TYR A 126 -4.08 4.68 2.46
N ASP A 127 -4.54 5.77 1.84
CA ASP A 127 -5.85 5.88 1.20
C ASP A 127 -5.66 5.93 -0.32
N ASN A 128 -6.28 4.99 -1.05
CA ASN A 128 -6.27 4.94 -2.52
C ASN A 128 -7.60 5.38 -3.14
N SER A 129 -8.48 6.03 -2.38
CA SER A 129 -9.80 6.47 -2.85
C SER A 129 -9.72 7.35 -4.12
N ASP A 130 -8.60 8.05 -4.31
CA ASP A 130 -8.28 8.84 -5.50
C ASP A 130 -7.98 7.98 -6.74
N LEU A 131 -7.30 6.85 -6.56
CA LEU A 131 -7.00 5.88 -7.63
C LEU A 131 -8.24 5.08 -8.08
N GLN A 132 -9.24 4.94 -7.21
CA GLN A 132 -10.50 4.27 -7.54
C GLN A 132 -11.45 5.17 -8.36
N GLN A 133 -11.21 6.48 -8.40
CA GLN A 133 -11.96 7.39 -9.24
C GLN A 133 -11.42 7.30 -10.67
N ALA A 134 -12.34 7.26 -11.64
CA ALA A 134 -11.95 7.40 -13.04
C ALA A 134 -11.13 8.70 -13.18
N PRO A 135 -9.93 8.66 -13.82
CA PRO A 135 -9.08 9.83 -13.93
C PRO A 135 -9.89 10.98 -14.53
N SER A 136 -10.06 12.05 -13.76
CA SER A 136 -11.04 13.10 -14.08
C SER A 136 -10.69 13.84 -15.37
N GLN A 137 -9.43 13.81 -15.81
CA GLN A 137 -8.97 14.20 -17.15
C GLN A 137 -7.66 13.46 -17.48
N ILE A 138 -7.68 12.52 -18.43
CA ILE A 138 -6.44 11.99 -19.01
C ILE A 138 -5.96 13.02 -20.03
N PRO A 139 -4.77 13.63 -19.89
CA PRO A 139 -4.20 14.44 -20.96
C PRO A 139 -4.07 13.53 -22.19
N SER A 140 -4.79 13.85 -23.26
CA SER A 140 -4.71 13.06 -24.49
C SER A 140 -3.32 13.23 -25.08
N TRP A 141 -2.42 12.28 -24.81
CA TRP A 141 -1.14 12.24 -25.49
C TRP A 141 -1.38 11.84 -26.94
N SER A 142 -1.00 12.73 -27.87
CA SER A 142 -0.98 12.44 -29.30
C SER A 142 0.44 12.17 -29.72
N ALA A 143 0.68 11.02 -30.35
CA ALA A 143 1.99 10.69 -30.89
C ALA A 143 2.47 11.79 -31.86
N PRO A 144 3.75 12.21 -31.79
CA PRO A 144 4.32 13.12 -32.78
C PRO A 144 4.19 12.50 -34.17
N LYS A 145 3.58 13.23 -35.12
CA LYS A 145 3.52 12.76 -36.50
C LYS A 145 4.89 12.93 -37.14
N PRO A 146 5.43 11.91 -37.84
CA PRO A 146 6.67 12.05 -38.58
C PRO A 146 6.53 13.19 -39.60
N ARG A 147 7.55 14.03 -39.68
CA ARG A 147 7.60 15.16 -40.61
C ARG A 147 7.70 14.58 -42.03
N THR A 148 6.66 14.76 -42.84
CA THR A 148 6.74 14.42 -44.26
C THR A 148 7.70 15.42 -44.91
N GLU A 149 8.96 15.06 -45.06
CA GLU A 149 9.88 15.81 -45.91
C GLU A 149 9.37 15.68 -47.34
N GLY A 150 8.84 16.78 -47.88
CA GLY A 150 8.42 16.86 -49.27
C GLY A 150 9.65 16.76 -50.16
N GLY A 151 9.80 15.61 -50.82
CA GLY A 151 10.71 15.47 -51.95
C GLY A 151 10.20 16.28 -53.13
N GLN A 152 11.00 17.24 -53.58
CA GLN A 152 11.06 17.73 -54.95
C GLN A 152 12.51 17.69 -55.41
#